data_AF-A0A7C9NX65-F1
#
_entry.id   AF-A0A7C9NX65-F1
#
_cell.length_a   1.000
_cell.length_b   1.000
_cell.length_c   1.000
_cell.angle_alpha   90.00
_cell.angle_beta   90.00
_cell.angle_gamma   90.00
#
_symmetry.space_group_name_H-M   'P 1'
#
loop_
_entity.id
_entity.type
_entity.pdbx_description
1 polymer ?
#
loop_
_entity_poly.entity_id
_entity_poly.type
_entity_poly.pdbx_seq_one_letter_code
_entity_poly.pdbx_strand_id
1 'polypeptide(L)'
;MTQQTAQTVSPLRPESQSMQVHNLNTEQQAVPAKCNLNYFQAPDVVSTGVTEAQLREKMESHLAVYVTRRAKLEEVTNELTRLRKTLSALNKQGEQADENWRHDFVKGFGKQSKAVRDQLRQKTQWKLEAEDIKEMIALLEPQVEWLKMHTFSARQALQFSQRKLADLTTYNDLMTSLDSLAASDEMAKLSEIMPRILDQIETATYNDVGYMIQLGLDVASKPGKSIKMYLSNDDTRHANREIRLRQYAALGELLVNHLPVIEDQVGSSSTELLTPLACEASQGDYQSVLGFSRRLKELEAQMGYTPSLDDLDNA
;
A
#
# COMPACT_ATOMS: atom_id res chain seq x y z
N MET A 1 -95.02 -43.34 33.63
CA MET A 1 -93.83 -44.18 33.47
C MET A 1 -92.62 -43.27 33.70
N THR A 2 -92.08 -43.26 34.93
CA THR A 2 -90.74 -43.80 35.30
C THR A 2 -89.60 -43.11 34.56
N GLN A 3 -88.52 -42.59 35.14
CA GLN A 3 -87.95 -42.50 36.50
C GLN A 3 -86.65 -41.67 36.34
N GLN A 4 -86.28 -40.85 37.33
CA GLN A 4 -84.97 -40.79 38.04
C GLN A 4 -83.64 -40.89 37.22
N THR A 5 -82.49 -40.26 37.51
CA THR A 5 -81.91 -39.46 38.62
C THR A 5 -80.47 -39.09 38.21
N ALA A 6 -79.94 -37.97 38.76
CA ALA A 6 -78.61 -37.78 39.41
C ALA A 6 -77.30 -38.20 38.68
N GLN A 7 -76.08 -37.71 38.94
CA GLN A 7 -75.42 -36.77 39.87
C GLN A 7 -73.98 -36.58 39.30
N THR A 8 -73.44 -35.37 39.29
CA THR A 8 -72.28 -34.90 40.11
C THR A 8 -71.02 -35.78 40.09
N VAL A 9 -69.85 -35.23 39.74
CA VAL A 9 -68.59 -35.21 40.54
C VAL A 9 -67.57 -34.29 39.84
N SER A 10 -67.11 -33.24 40.53
CA SER A 10 -65.77 -32.65 40.36
C SER A 10 -64.88 -33.18 41.50
N PRO A 11 -63.55 -33.29 41.30
CA PRO A 11 -62.68 -32.58 42.25
C PRO A 11 -61.31 -32.11 41.71
N LEU A 12 -60.91 -30.94 42.22
CA LEU A 12 -59.62 -30.59 42.85
C LEU A 12 -58.26 -30.75 42.11
N ARG A 13 -57.54 -29.61 42.08
CA ARG A 13 -56.08 -29.43 42.03
C ARG A 13 -55.31 -30.36 43.01
N PRO A 14 -54.02 -30.58 42.73
CA PRO A 14 -53.02 -30.15 43.72
C PRO A 14 -51.78 -29.46 43.11
N GLU A 15 -51.19 -28.59 43.93
CA GLU A 15 -49.84 -28.02 43.81
C GLU A 15 -48.77 -29.10 44.07
N SER A 16 -47.58 -28.99 43.44
CA SER A 16 -46.26 -29.13 44.10
C SER A 16 -45.07 -29.18 43.12
N GLN A 17 -44.21 -28.17 43.25
CA GLN A 17 -42.74 -28.19 43.35
C GLN A 17 -41.81 -28.99 42.39
N SER A 18 -40.84 -28.21 41.88
CA SER A 18 -39.41 -28.51 41.66
C SER A 18 -38.98 -29.32 40.44
N MET A 19 -38.21 -28.67 39.56
CA MET A 19 -36.78 -29.00 39.43
C MET A 19 -36.03 -27.85 38.74
N GLN A 20 -34.94 -27.44 39.39
CA GLN A 20 -33.88 -26.63 38.82
C GLN A 20 -33.29 -27.33 37.60
N VAL A 21 -33.07 -26.59 36.51
CA VAL A 21 -32.10 -26.98 35.49
C VAL A 21 -31.18 -25.78 35.25
N HIS A 22 -29.94 -25.95 35.69
CA HIS A 22 -28.77 -25.18 35.30
C HIS A 22 -28.70 -25.02 33.77
N ASN A 23 -28.42 -23.81 33.31
CA ASN A 23 -27.59 -23.56 32.14
C ASN A 23 -26.99 -22.16 32.31
N LEU A 24 -25.82 -22.09 32.95
CA LEU A 24 -24.51 -22.01 32.29
C LEU A 24 -24.34 -20.69 31.53
N ASN A 25 -23.66 -19.78 32.25
CA ASN A 25 -22.93 -18.63 31.72
C ASN A 25 -22.35 -18.94 30.34
N THR A 26 -22.91 -18.31 29.31
CA THR A 26 -22.12 -17.99 28.13
C THR A 26 -21.64 -16.57 28.36
N GLU A 27 -20.37 -16.44 28.75
CA GLU A 27 -19.62 -15.20 28.61
C GLU A 27 -19.60 -14.84 27.13
N GLN A 28 -20.63 -14.14 26.68
CA GLN A 28 -20.55 -13.35 25.46
C GLN A 28 -19.61 -12.20 25.80
N GLN A 29 -18.31 -12.43 25.58
CA GLN A 29 -17.36 -11.35 25.35
C GLN A 29 -17.99 -10.43 24.32
N ALA A 30 -18.48 -9.29 24.78
CA ALA A 30 -18.96 -8.24 23.92
C ALA A 30 -17.81 -7.89 22.99
N VAL A 31 -17.95 -8.24 21.71
CA VAL A 31 -17.10 -7.71 20.65
C VAL A 31 -17.15 -6.19 20.82
N PRO A 32 -16.04 -5.50 21.15
CA PRO A 32 -16.09 -4.08 21.40
C PRO A 32 -16.65 -3.40 20.15
N ALA A 33 -17.68 -2.59 20.34
CA ALA A 33 -18.27 -1.81 19.26
C ALA A 33 -17.15 -1.08 18.53
N LYS A 34 -17.09 -1.21 17.19
CA LYS A 34 -16.09 -0.53 16.35
C LYS A 34 -15.99 0.94 16.77
N CYS A 35 -14.90 1.31 17.45
CA CYS A 35 -14.59 2.69 17.75
C CYS A 35 -14.29 3.38 16.43
N ASN A 36 -15.29 4.08 15.86
CA ASN A 36 -15.08 4.96 14.73
C ASN A 36 -14.29 6.18 15.22
N LEU A 37 -12.96 6.11 15.11
CA LEU A 37 -12.05 7.19 15.41
C LEU A 37 -11.99 8.15 14.21
N ASN A 38 -12.19 9.45 14.46
CA ASN A 38 -12.25 10.46 13.40
C ASN A 38 -10.88 10.76 12.75
N TYR A 39 -9.79 10.55 13.51
CA TYR A 39 -8.44 10.95 13.11
C TYR A 39 -7.48 9.77 12.91
N PHE A 40 -7.90 8.57 13.25
CA PHE A 40 -7.15 7.34 13.05
C PHE A 40 -8.08 6.28 12.48
N GLN A 41 -7.96 5.99 11.19
CA GLN A 41 -8.75 4.94 10.55
C GLN A 41 -7.89 3.69 10.44
N ALA A 42 -8.49 2.54 10.77
CA ALA A 42 -7.84 1.27 10.51
C ALA A 42 -7.50 1.17 9.01
N PRO A 43 -6.29 0.75 8.64
CA PRO A 43 -5.90 0.60 7.24
C PRO A 43 -6.90 -0.29 6.48
N ASP A 44 -7.17 0.03 5.20
CA ASP A 44 -8.12 -0.71 4.37
C ASP A 44 -7.84 -2.23 4.36
N VAL A 45 -6.55 -2.61 4.46
CA VAL A 45 -6.12 -4.01 4.48
C VAL A 45 -6.67 -4.79 5.68
N VAL A 46 -6.91 -4.15 6.82
CA VAL A 46 -7.53 -4.78 8.01
C VAL A 46 -8.95 -5.26 7.68
N SER A 47 -9.70 -4.48 6.90
CA SER A 47 -11.07 -4.84 6.51
C SER A 47 -11.16 -6.02 5.54
N THR A 48 -10.05 -6.33 4.85
CA THR A 48 -10.00 -7.42 3.87
C THR A 48 -9.77 -8.79 4.48
N GLY A 49 -9.44 -8.88 5.77
CA GLY A 49 -9.22 -10.16 6.48
C GLY A 49 -7.95 -10.91 6.06
N VAL A 50 -7.05 -10.27 5.30
CA VAL A 50 -5.77 -10.84 4.88
C VAL A 50 -4.80 -10.83 6.06
N THR A 51 -4.08 -11.93 6.27
CA THR A 51 -3.10 -12.05 7.36
C THR A 51 -1.73 -11.49 6.96
N GLU A 52 -0.89 -11.15 7.94
CA GLU A 52 0.49 -10.72 7.68
C GLU A 52 1.28 -11.77 6.91
N ALA A 53 1.10 -13.07 7.23
CA ALA A 53 1.78 -14.16 6.54
C ALA A 53 1.43 -14.19 5.05
N GLN A 54 0.14 -14.02 4.72
CA GLN A 54 -0.32 -13.95 3.32
C GLN A 54 0.24 -12.74 2.58
N LEU A 55 0.35 -11.59 3.25
CA LEU A 55 0.96 -10.39 2.65
C LEU A 55 2.48 -10.53 2.48
N ARG A 56 3.18 -11.19 3.41
CA ARG A 56 4.61 -11.51 3.28
C ARG A 56 4.86 -12.43 2.10
N GLU A 57 4.12 -13.53 1.99
CA GLU A 57 4.22 -14.46 0.85
C GLU A 57 3.95 -13.74 -0.48
N LYS A 58 2.93 -12.87 -0.52
CA LYS A 58 2.63 -12.06 -1.71
C LYS A 58 3.74 -11.06 -2.04
N MET A 59 4.32 -10.41 -1.04
CA MET A 59 5.44 -9.49 -1.22
C MET A 59 6.68 -10.23 -1.75
N GLU A 60 6.98 -11.41 -1.21
CA GLU A 60 8.09 -12.27 -1.67
C GLU A 60 7.88 -12.74 -3.11
N SER A 61 6.66 -13.15 -3.46
CA SER A 61 6.30 -13.47 -4.84
C SER A 61 6.52 -12.29 -5.80
N HIS A 62 6.04 -11.09 -5.43
CA HIS A 62 6.28 -9.88 -6.22
C HIS A 62 7.77 -9.51 -6.30
N LEU A 63 8.53 -9.75 -5.24
CA LEU A 63 9.97 -9.51 -5.22
C LEU A 63 10.69 -10.44 -6.20
N ALA A 64 10.35 -11.73 -6.20
CA ALA A 64 10.91 -12.71 -7.14
C ALA A 64 10.65 -12.30 -8.59
N VAL A 65 9.39 -11.99 -8.92
CA VAL A 65 8.99 -11.50 -10.25
C VAL A 65 9.78 -10.24 -10.65
N TYR A 66 9.89 -9.27 -9.74
CA TYR A 66 10.62 -8.04 -10.01
C TYR A 66 12.12 -8.29 -10.25
N VAL A 67 12.76 -9.14 -9.44
CA VAL A 67 14.19 -9.46 -9.57
C VAL A 67 14.48 -10.17 -10.90
N THR A 68 13.67 -11.16 -11.28
CA THR A 68 13.84 -11.89 -12.54
C THR A 68 13.70 -10.96 -13.75
N ARG A 69 12.64 -10.15 -13.78
CA ARG A 69 12.41 -9.18 -14.87
C ARG A 69 13.49 -8.11 -14.93
N ARG A 70 13.95 -7.61 -13.78
CA ARG A 70 15.04 -6.64 -13.66
C ARG A 70 16.35 -7.19 -14.24
N ALA A 71 16.71 -8.42 -13.90
CA ALA A 71 17.91 -9.07 -14.43
C ALA A 71 17.83 -9.22 -15.95
N LYS A 72 16.66 -9.63 -16.47
CA LYS A 72 16.47 -9.76 -17.92
C LYS A 72 16.53 -8.42 -18.64
N LEU A 73 15.93 -7.38 -18.07
CA LEU A 73 15.98 -6.02 -18.63
C LEU A 73 17.44 -5.53 -18.73
N GLU A 74 18.25 -5.77 -17.70
CA GLU A 74 19.66 -5.41 -17.69
C GLU A 74 20.44 -6.16 -18.78
N GLU A 75 20.26 -7.47 -18.89
CA GLU A 75 20.89 -8.31 -19.91
C GLU A 75 20.60 -7.79 -21.33
N VAL A 76 19.31 -7.63 -21.67
CA VAL A 76 18.89 -7.22 -23.02
C VAL A 76 19.30 -5.77 -23.31
N THR A 77 19.26 -4.87 -22.32
CA THR A 77 19.72 -3.49 -22.49
C THR A 77 21.23 -3.40 -22.73
N ASN A 78 22.01 -4.26 -22.05
CA ASN A 78 23.44 -4.35 -22.27
C ASN A 78 23.77 -4.87 -23.68
N GLU A 79 23.03 -5.87 -24.16
CA GLU A 79 23.17 -6.40 -25.52
C GLU A 79 22.80 -5.33 -26.58
N LEU A 80 21.70 -4.61 -26.40
CA LEU A 80 21.32 -3.49 -27.26
C LEU A 80 22.42 -2.42 -27.32
N THR A 81 23.00 -2.10 -26.16
CA THR A 81 24.10 -1.13 -26.07
C THR A 81 25.35 -1.64 -26.79
N ARG A 82 25.65 -2.94 -26.69
CA ARG A 82 26.73 -3.59 -27.44
C ARG A 82 26.52 -3.48 -28.94
N LEU A 83 25.33 -3.84 -29.45
CA LEU A 83 25.01 -3.76 -30.88
C LEU A 83 25.11 -2.34 -31.41
N ARG A 84 24.60 -1.34 -30.68
CA ARG A 84 24.71 0.09 -31.05
C ARG A 84 26.17 0.55 -31.14
N LYS A 85 27.03 0.10 -30.21
CA LYS A 85 28.47 0.38 -30.25
C LYS A 85 29.13 -0.27 -31.47
N THR A 86 28.82 -1.53 -31.76
CA THR A 86 29.33 -2.24 -32.93
C THR A 86 28.90 -1.57 -34.23
N LEU A 87 27.63 -1.17 -34.35
CA LEU A 87 27.12 -0.44 -35.51
C LEU A 87 27.86 0.88 -35.72
N SER A 88 28.08 1.65 -34.65
CA SER A 88 28.84 2.89 -34.73
C SER A 88 30.29 2.65 -35.18
N ALA A 89 30.93 1.58 -34.71
CA ALA A 89 32.29 1.22 -35.11
C ALA A 89 32.35 0.81 -36.59
N LEU A 90 31.42 -0.03 -37.07
CA LEU A 90 31.33 -0.44 -38.47
C LEU A 90 31.08 0.74 -39.41
N ASN A 91 30.19 1.67 -39.02
CA ASN A 91 29.94 2.87 -39.82
C ASN A 91 31.21 3.73 -39.95
N LYS A 92 31.95 3.95 -38.86
CA LYS A 92 33.23 4.70 -38.89
C LYS A 92 34.28 4.00 -39.76
N GLN A 93 34.39 2.66 -39.64
CA GLN A 93 35.30 1.87 -40.49
C GLN A 93 34.89 1.97 -41.97
N GLY A 94 33.59 1.90 -42.27
CA GLY A 94 33.03 2.05 -43.61
C GLY A 94 33.33 3.41 -44.22
N GLU A 95 33.16 4.50 -43.47
CA GLU A 95 33.50 5.87 -43.90
C GLU A 95 35.00 6.00 -44.19
N GLN A 96 35.85 5.51 -43.29
CA GLN A 96 37.29 5.58 -43.45
C GLN A 96 37.79 4.76 -44.65
N ALA A 97 37.26 3.55 -44.86
CA ALA A 97 37.56 2.79 -46.07
C ALA A 97 37.06 3.52 -47.33
N ASP A 98 35.90 4.18 -47.27
CA ASP A 98 35.33 4.93 -48.39
C ASP A 98 36.24 6.08 -48.84
N GLU A 99 36.80 6.82 -47.88
CA GLU A 99 37.78 7.88 -48.16
C GLU A 99 39.11 7.31 -48.70
N ASN A 100 39.61 6.24 -48.07
CA ASN A 100 40.89 5.63 -48.42
C ASN A 100 40.89 5.07 -49.85
N TRP A 101 39.85 4.32 -50.26
CA TRP A 101 39.83 3.73 -51.61
C TRP A 101 39.67 4.80 -52.69
N ARG A 102 38.89 5.86 -52.43
CA ARG A 102 38.77 6.99 -53.35
C ARG A 102 40.12 7.69 -53.53
N HIS A 103 40.83 7.93 -52.43
CA HIS A 103 42.16 8.50 -52.46
C HIS A 103 43.13 7.63 -53.28
N ASP A 104 43.18 6.33 -52.99
CA ASP A 104 44.07 5.38 -53.67
C ASP A 104 43.72 5.20 -55.16
N PHE A 105 42.43 5.25 -55.51
CA PHE A 105 41.96 5.18 -56.90
C PHE A 105 42.36 6.43 -57.69
N VAL A 106 42.18 7.63 -57.12
CA VAL A 106 42.59 8.90 -57.73
C VAL A 106 44.13 8.96 -57.85
N LYS A 107 44.86 8.60 -56.79
CA LYS A 107 46.33 8.52 -56.79
C LYS A 107 46.87 7.51 -57.81
N GLY A 108 46.14 6.40 -58.00
CA GLY A 108 46.41 5.40 -59.01
C GLY A 108 46.00 5.78 -60.44
N PHE A 109 45.55 7.01 -60.68
CA PHE A 109 45.03 7.50 -61.96
C PHE A 109 43.94 6.59 -62.56
N GLY A 110 43.01 6.14 -61.71
CA GLY A 110 41.88 5.30 -62.13
C GLY A 110 42.20 3.80 -62.25
N LYS A 111 43.40 3.35 -61.88
CA LYS A 111 43.74 1.93 -61.85
C LYS A 111 43.14 1.26 -60.62
N GLN A 112 42.39 0.18 -60.84
CA GLN A 112 41.90 -0.70 -59.78
C GLN A 112 43.03 -1.61 -59.27
N SER A 113 43.92 -1.05 -58.46
CA SER A 113 44.97 -1.81 -57.80
C SER A 113 44.38 -2.89 -56.89
N LYS A 114 45.20 -3.87 -56.49
CA LYS A 114 44.77 -4.89 -55.52
C LYS A 114 44.25 -4.25 -54.22
N ALA A 115 44.93 -3.22 -53.72
CA ALA A 115 44.52 -2.48 -52.51
C ALA A 115 43.14 -1.83 -52.66
N VAL A 116 42.86 -1.15 -53.79
CA VAL A 116 41.55 -0.54 -54.05
C VAL A 116 40.45 -1.59 -54.11
N ARG A 117 40.69 -2.75 -54.75
CA ARG A 117 39.71 -3.84 -54.80
C ARG A 117 39.46 -4.47 -53.43
N ASP A 118 40.50 -4.65 -52.62
CA ASP A 118 40.39 -5.20 -51.28
C ASP A 118 39.64 -4.24 -50.33
N GLN A 119 39.89 -2.93 -50.41
CA GLN A 119 39.15 -1.91 -49.66
C GLN A 119 37.67 -1.82 -50.09
N LEU A 120 37.36 -1.93 -51.39
CA LEU A 120 35.96 -1.99 -51.86
C LEU A 120 35.23 -3.24 -51.33
N ARG A 121 35.91 -4.39 -51.28
CA ARG A 121 35.35 -5.63 -50.71
C ARG A 121 35.07 -5.46 -49.22
N GLN A 122 36.05 -4.97 -48.45
CA GLN A 122 35.89 -4.71 -47.01
C GLN A 122 34.75 -3.73 -46.73
N LYS A 123 34.68 -2.62 -47.48
CA LYS A 123 33.56 -1.66 -47.39
C LYS A 123 32.20 -2.34 -47.62
N THR A 124 32.11 -3.20 -48.63
CA THR A 124 30.87 -3.91 -48.94
C THR A 124 30.49 -4.87 -47.81
N GLN A 125 31.46 -5.60 -47.27
CA GLN A 125 31.25 -6.51 -46.14
C GLN A 125 30.76 -5.75 -44.89
N TRP A 126 31.45 -4.68 -44.48
CA TRP A 126 31.03 -3.88 -43.33
C TRP A 126 29.65 -3.24 -43.52
N LYS A 127 29.30 -2.87 -44.76
CA LYS A 127 27.96 -2.35 -45.04
C LYS A 127 26.90 -3.43 -44.83
N LEU A 128 27.12 -4.66 -45.28
CA LEU A 128 26.19 -5.77 -45.07
C LEU A 128 26.06 -6.08 -43.58
N GLU A 129 27.18 -6.23 -42.87
CA GLU A 129 27.19 -6.46 -41.40
C GLU A 129 26.49 -5.31 -40.63
N ALA A 130 26.63 -4.06 -41.09
CA ALA A 130 25.94 -2.93 -40.49
C ALA A 130 24.42 -2.96 -40.71
N GLU A 131 23.95 -3.41 -41.88
CA GLU A 131 22.51 -3.60 -42.11
C GLU A 131 21.95 -4.74 -41.24
N ASP A 132 22.66 -5.88 -41.15
CA ASP A 132 22.26 -7.00 -40.28
C ASP A 132 22.14 -6.54 -38.81
N ILE A 133 23.11 -5.76 -38.31
CA ILE A 133 23.08 -5.23 -36.94
C ILE A 133 21.94 -4.21 -36.76
N LYS A 134 21.63 -3.38 -37.76
CA LYS A 134 20.47 -2.48 -37.68
C LYS A 134 19.17 -3.25 -37.55
N GLU A 135 19.01 -4.33 -38.31
CA GLU A 135 17.84 -5.21 -38.19
C GLU A 135 17.76 -5.84 -36.81
N MET A 136 18.87 -6.37 -36.27
CA MET A 136 18.93 -6.90 -34.91
C MET A 136 18.54 -5.85 -33.85
N ILE A 137 19.01 -4.62 -33.99
CA ILE A 137 18.64 -3.50 -33.11
C ILE A 137 17.14 -3.21 -33.24
N ALA A 138 16.60 -3.11 -34.45
CA ALA A 138 15.19 -2.83 -34.68
C ALA A 138 14.26 -3.91 -34.09
N LEU A 139 14.71 -5.16 -34.04
CA LEU A 139 13.99 -6.25 -33.38
C LEU A 139 14.07 -6.18 -31.85
N LEU A 140 15.21 -5.76 -31.30
CA LEU A 140 15.44 -5.71 -29.84
C LEU A 140 14.89 -4.45 -29.17
N GLU A 141 14.84 -3.30 -29.85
CA GLU A 141 14.31 -2.06 -29.29
C GLU A 141 12.90 -2.18 -28.70
N PRO A 142 11.90 -2.72 -29.43
CA PRO A 142 10.56 -2.89 -28.87
C PRO A 142 10.53 -3.92 -27.74
N GLN A 143 11.39 -4.95 -27.77
CA GLN A 143 11.50 -5.93 -26.68
C GLN A 143 12.04 -5.31 -25.39
N VAL A 144 13.07 -4.45 -25.49
CA VAL A 144 13.63 -3.72 -24.34
C VAL A 144 12.58 -2.80 -23.73
N GLU A 145 11.84 -2.05 -24.56
CA GLU A 145 10.78 -1.18 -24.05
C GLU A 145 9.66 -1.97 -23.38
N TRP A 146 9.24 -3.08 -23.97
CA TRP A 146 8.22 -3.97 -23.40
C TRP A 146 8.67 -4.53 -22.04
N LEU A 147 9.91 -5.03 -21.93
CA LEU A 147 10.49 -5.48 -20.66
C LEU A 147 10.59 -4.35 -19.63
N LYS A 148 10.94 -3.13 -20.08
CA LYS A 148 11.02 -1.95 -19.21
C LYS A 148 9.65 -1.61 -18.61
N MET A 149 8.58 -1.70 -19.41
CA MET A 149 7.20 -1.50 -18.93
C MET A 149 6.77 -2.57 -17.92
N HIS A 150 7.03 -3.85 -18.19
CA HIS A 150 6.68 -4.94 -17.28
C HIS A 150 7.47 -4.94 -15.98
N THR A 151 8.75 -4.57 -16.04
CA THR A 151 9.59 -4.38 -14.85
C THR A 151 9.07 -3.24 -13.98
N PHE A 152 8.64 -2.14 -14.60
CA PHE A 152 8.01 -1.02 -13.89
C PHE A 152 6.69 -1.42 -13.21
N SER A 153 5.85 -2.20 -13.89
CA SER A 153 4.61 -2.73 -13.30
C SER A 153 4.90 -3.65 -12.10
N ALA A 154 5.86 -4.58 -12.24
CA ALA A 154 6.28 -5.47 -11.16
C ALA A 154 6.81 -4.69 -9.95
N ARG A 155 7.59 -3.63 -10.18
CA ARG A 155 8.09 -2.74 -9.12
C ARG A 155 6.95 -2.04 -8.39
N GLN A 156 5.95 -1.52 -9.10
CA GLN A 156 4.77 -0.91 -8.47
C GLN A 156 3.98 -1.92 -7.63
N ALA A 157 3.80 -3.14 -8.13
CA ALA A 157 3.13 -4.21 -7.38
C ALA A 157 3.88 -4.55 -6.09
N LEU A 158 5.21 -4.65 -6.13
CA LEU A 158 6.07 -4.86 -4.96
C LEU A 158 5.92 -3.72 -3.94
N GLN A 159 6.04 -2.47 -4.40
CA GLN A 159 5.88 -1.27 -3.55
C GLN A 159 4.50 -1.24 -2.88
N PHE A 160 3.45 -1.60 -3.61
CA PHE A 160 2.10 -1.63 -3.08
C PHE A 160 1.92 -2.73 -2.03
N SER A 161 2.42 -3.96 -2.28
CA SER A 161 2.36 -5.04 -1.28
C SER A 161 3.16 -4.71 -0.03
N GLN A 162 4.31 -4.05 -0.18
CA GLN A 162 5.14 -3.67 0.95
C GLN A 162 4.46 -2.61 1.82
N ARG A 163 3.89 -1.56 1.22
CA ARG A 163 3.11 -0.55 1.97
C ARG A 163 1.97 -1.19 2.74
N LYS A 164 1.21 -2.09 2.08
CA LYS A 164 0.13 -2.82 2.74
C LYS A 164 0.60 -3.68 3.91
N LEU A 165 1.75 -4.35 3.77
CA LEU A 165 2.33 -5.13 4.85
C LEU A 165 2.76 -4.22 6.01
N ALA A 166 3.45 -3.11 5.71
CA ALA A 166 3.86 -2.14 6.72
C ALA A 166 2.66 -1.56 7.47
N ASP A 167 1.62 -1.13 6.75
CA ASP A 167 0.39 -0.59 7.35
C ASP A 167 -0.27 -1.64 8.26
N LEU A 168 -0.36 -2.90 7.83
CA LEU A 168 -0.96 -3.98 8.63
C LEU A 168 -0.12 -4.31 9.86
N THR A 169 1.19 -4.46 9.70
CA THR A 169 2.11 -4.78 10.81
C THR A 169 2.12 -3.65 11.83
N THR A 170 2.25 -2.39 11.42
CA THR A 170 2.16 -1.25 12.35
C THR A 170 0.82 -1.19 13.07
N TYR A 171 -0.28 -1.48 12.37
CA TYR A 171 -1.60 -1.54 13.01
C TYR A 171 -1.70 -2.69 14.02
N ASN A 172 -1.24 -3.89 13.67
CA ASN A 172 -1.28 -5.05 14.56
C ASN A 172 -0.36 -4.88 15.77
N ASP A 173 0.83 -4.30 15.59
CA ASP A 173 1.76 -3.97 16.66
C ASP A 173 1.16 -2.96 17.63
N LEU A 174 0.48 -1.93 17.09
CA LEU A 174 -0.28 -0.97 17.89
C LEU A 174 -1.39 -1.65 18.68
N MET A 175 -2.23 -2.46 18.03
CA MET A 175 -3.33 -3.15 18.69
C MET A 175 -2.83 -4.10 19.78
N THR A 176 -1.78 -4.88 19.50
CA THR A 176 -1.16 -5.80 20.46
C THR A 176 -0.59 -5.02 21.65
N SER A 177 0.05 -3.88 21.40
CA SER A 177 0.58 -3.01 22.46
C SER A 177 -0.55 -2.40 23.31
N LEU A 178 -1.65 -1.99 22.68
CA LEU A 178 -2.83 -1.47 23.36
C LEU A 178 -3.52 -2.54 24.20
N ASP A 179 -3.67 -3.76 23.67
CA ASP A 179 -4.26 -4.89 24.39
C ASP A 179 -3.39 -5.28 25.59
N SER A 180 -2.06 -5.29 25.41
CA SER A 180 -1.11 -5.51 26.51
C SER A 180 -1.18 -4.42 27.57
N LEU A 181 -1.33 -3.15 27.16
CA LEU A 181 -1.48 -2.02 28.10
C LEU A 181 -2.81 -2.12 28.83
N ALA A 182 -3.90 -2.45 28.13
CA ALA A 182 -5.23 -2.60 28.70
C ALA A 182 -5.30 -3.70 29.76
N ALA A 183 -4.52 -4.77 29.58
CA ALA A 183 -4.41 -5.87 30.53
C ALA A 183 -3.48 -5.58 31.73
N SER A 184 -2.79 -4.43 31.77
CA SER A 184 -1.85 -4.10 32.84
C SER A 184 -2.54 -3.62 34.13
N ASP A 185 -1.92 -3.91 35.27
CA ASP A 185 -2.37 -3.43 36.58
C ASP A 185 -2.29 -1.90 36.69
N GLU A 186 -1.33 -1.29 36.00
CA GLU A 186 -1.16 0.16 35.92
C GLU A 186 -2.35 0.83 35.21
N MET A 187 -2.83 0.23 34.12
CA MET A 187 -3.99 0.73 33.40
C MET A 187 -5.27 0.57 34.24
N ALA A 188 -5.38 -0.48 35.05
CA ALA A 188 -6.46 -0.63 36.01
C ALA A 188 -6.48 0.54 37.02
N LYS A 189 -5.32 0.87 37.62
CA LYS A 189 -5.20 2.03 38.53
C LYS A 189 -5.53 3.35 37.84
N LEU A 190 -5.07 3.54 36.60
CA LEU A 190 -5.40 4.73 35.81
C LEU A 190 -6.91 4.83 35.57
N SER A 191 -7.57 3.70 35.26
CA SER A 191 -9.01 3.64 35.00
C SER A 191 -9.87 4.00 36.22
N GLU A 192 -9.35 3.83 37.45
CA GLU A 192 -10.04 4.26 38.68
C GLU A 192 -10.01 5.79 38.85
N ILE A 193 -8.92 6.44 38.44
CA ILE A 193 -8.73 7.89 38.60
C ILE A 193 -9.37 8.65 37.44
N MET A 194 -9.34 8.08 36.24
CA MET A 194 -9.72 8.76 35.00
C MET A 194 -11.15 9.34 35.00
N PRO A 195 -12.19 8.65 35.50
CA PRO A 195 -13.55 9.21 35.54
C PRO A 195 -13.61 10.54 36.29
N ARG A 196 -12.82 10.71 37.36
CA ARG A 196 -12.77 11.95 38.13
C ARG A 196 -12.18 13.10 37.32
N ILE A 197 -11.15 12.85 36.51
CA ILE A 197 -10.55 13.87 35.64
C ILE A 197 -11.53 14.24 34.52
N LEU A 198 -12.17 13.25 33.90
CA LEU A 198 -13.17 13.50 32.85
C LEU A 198 -14.39 14.29 33.39
N ASP A 199 -14.80 14.02 34.63
CA ASP A 199 -15.84 14.75 35.35
C ASP A 199 -15.45 16.20 35.66
N GLN A 200 -14.20 16.42 36.04
CA GLN A 200 -13.62 17.76 36.25
C GLN A 200 -13.58 18.55 34.95
N ILE A 201 -13.18 17.94 33.83
CA ILE A 201 -13.19 18.60 32.51
C ILE A 201 -14.62 18.97 32.10
N GLU A 202 -15.59 18.08 32.31
CA GLU A 202 -17.00 18.39 32.05
C GLU A 202 -17.45 19.60 32.88
N THR A 203 -17.18 19.58 34.20
CA THR A 203 -17.55 20.67 35.10
C THR A 203 -16.85 21.98 34.73
N ALA A 204 -15.57 21.93 34.37
CA ALA A 204 -14.80 23.09 33.92
C ALA A 204 -15.33 23.66 32.61
N THR A 205 -15.79 22.81 31.69
CA THR A 205 -16.39 23.23 30.42
C THR A 205 -17.71 23.96 30.65
N TYR A 206 -18.56 23.48 31.57
CA TYR A 206 -19.74 24.24 31.99
C TYR A 206 -19.41 25.53 32.73
N ASN A 207 -18.25 25.61 33.38
CA ASN A 207 -17.78 26.82 34.06
C ASN A 207 -16.98 27.77 33.14
N ASP A 208 -16.78 27.41 31.87
CA ASP A 208 -16.06 28.23 30.91
C ASP A 208 -16.97 29.37 30.42
N VAL A 209 -16.77 30.55 30.99
CA VAL A 209 -17.54 31.75 30.69
C VAL A 209 -17.49 32.09 29.20
N GLY A 210 -16.33 31.95 28.55
CA GLY A 210 -16.17 32.28 27.14
C GLY A 210 -16.97 31.36 26.24
N TYR A 211 -16.96 30.05 26.54
CA TYR A 211 -17.74 29.06 25.81
C TYR A 211 -19.25 29.16 26.10
N MET A 212 -19.65 29.31 27.35
CA MET A 212 -21.07 29.34 27.75
C MET A 212 -21.80 30.62 27.30
N ILE A 213 -21.11 31.76 27.20
CA ILE A 213 -21.68 32.99 26.61
C ILE A 213 -22.10 32.75 25.15
N GLN A 214 -21.36 31.93 24.40
CA GLN A 214 -21.73 31.60 23.01
C GLN A 214 -23.03 30.78 22.93
N LEU A 215 -23.37 30.06 23.99
CA LEU A 215 -24.63 29.33 24.15
C LEU A 215 -25.72 30.18 24.85
N GLY A 216 -25.47 31.48 25.09
CA GLY A 216 -26.42 32.40 25.70
C GLY A 216 -26.61 32.24 27.20
N LEU A 217 -25.67 31.59 27.90
CA LEU A 217 -25.78 31.29 29.33
C LEU A 217 -24.76 32.06 30.17
N ASP A 218 -25.23 32.65 31.27
CA ASP A 218 -24.39 33.31 32.26
C ASP A 218 -23.99 32.36 33.38
N VAL A 219 -22.73 31.92 33.33
CA VAL A 219 -22.10 31.01 34.29
C VAL A 219 -22.03 31.59 35.70
N ALA A 220 -21.94 32.92 35.85
CA ALA A 220 -21.77 33.56 37.16
C ALA A 220 -22.99 33.33 38.08
N SER A 221 -24.16 33.09 37.49
CA SER A 221 -25.41 32.89 38.22
C SER A 221 -25.55 31.48 38.82
N LYS A 222 -25.01 30.45 38.15
CA LYS A 222 -25.09 29.04 38.56
C LYS A 222 -23.91 28.25 38.01
N PRO A 223 -22.83 28.04 38.78
CA PRO A 223 -21.69 27.26 38.31
C PRO A 223 -22.00 25.75 38.31
N GLY A 224 -21.35 25.04 37.39
CA GLY A 224 -21.24 23.59 37.35
C GLY A 224 -22.28 22.90 36.46
N LYS A 225 -22.40 21.58 36.62
CA LYS A 225 -23.21 20.73 35.74
C LYS A 225 -24.72 21.01 35.79
N SER A 226 -25.19 21.78 36.76
CA SER A 226 -26.59 22.24 36.85
C SER A 226 -26.99 23.13 35.67
N ILE A 227 -26.01 23.77 34.99
CA ILE A 227 -26.21 24.54 33.75
C ILE A 227 -26.89 23.70 32.67
N LYS A 228 -26.65 22.39 32.65
CA LYS A 228 -27.24 21.46 31.68
C LYS A 228 -28.76 21.49 31.64
N MET A 229 -29.43 21.81 32.75
CA MET A 229 -30.90 21.89 32.81
C MET A 229 -31.48 23.09 32.04
N TYR A 230 -30.64 24.07 31.67
CA TYR A 230 -31.05 25.29 30.99
C TYR A 230 -30.66 25.30 29.51
N LEU A 231 -29.94 24.28 29.04
CA LEU A 231 -29.57 24.12 27.64
C LEU A 231 -30.77 23.59 26.83
N SER A 232 -30.94 24.09 25.62
CA SER A 232 -31.82 23.44 24.65
C SER A 232 -31.25 22.07 24.24
N ASN A 233 -32.03 21.27 23.52
CA ASN A 233 -31.56 19.97 23.02
C ASN A 233 -30.36 20.12 22.08
N ASP A 234 -30.34 21.15 21.23
CA ASP A 234 -29.23 21.38 20.29
C ASP A 234 -28.00 21.92 21.03
N ASP A 235 -28.16 22.86 21.96
CA ASP A 235 -27.05 23.37 22.77
C ASP A 235 -26.45 22.27 23.67
N THR A 236 -27.31 21.37 24.17
CA THR A 236 -26.86 20.18 24.91
C THR A 236 -26.01 19.26 24.04
N ARG A 237 -26.36 19.09 22.76
CA ARG A 237 -25.54 18.32 21.80
C ARG A 237 -24.20 19.00 21.54
N HIS A 238 -24.20 20.32 21.36
CA HIS A 238 -22.98 21.11 21.17
C HIS A 238 -22.06 21.04 22.40
N ALA A 239 -22.60 21.28 23.60
CA ALA A 239 -21.88 21.14 24.87
C ALA A 239 -21.29 19.74 25.05
N ASN A 240 -22.08 18.68 24.83
CA ASN A 240 -21.57 17.31 24.94
C ASN A 240 -20.46 17.01 23.92
N ARG A 241 -20.53 17.58 22.71
CA ARG A 241 -19.47 17.43 21.70
C ARG A 241 -18.20 18.13 22.15
N GLU A 242 -18.30 19.36 22.64
CA GLU A 242 -17.16 20.13 23.15
C GLU A 242 -16.50 19.45 24.36
N ILE A 243 -17.30 18.98 25.32
CA ILE A 243 -16.82 18.20 26.47
C ILE A 243 -16.03 16.98 26.00
N ARG A 244 -16.57 16.20 25.05
CA ARG A 244 -15.87 15.03 24.50
C ARG A 244 -14.56 15.41 23.80
N LEU A 245 -14.55 16.51 23.03
CA LEU A 245 -13.33 16.99 22.36
C LEU A 245 -12.25 17.34 23.38
N ARG A 246 -12.58 18.10 24.43
CA ARG A 246 -11.65 18.45 25.51
C ARG A 246 -11.17 17.22 26.28
N GLN A 247 -12.05 16.25 26.53
CA GLN A 247 -11.70 14.98 27.17
C GLN A 247 -10.71 14.16 26.32
N TYR A 248 -10.95 14.02 25.01
CA TYR A 248 -10.02 13.32 24.11
C TYR A 248 -8.69 14.07 23.97
N ALA A 249 -8.72 15.39 23.90
CA ALA A 249 -7.50 16.22 23.85
C ALA A 249 -6.66 16.03 25.13
N ALA A 250 -7.28 16.11 26.32
CA ALA A 250 -6.58 15.92 27.58
C ALA A 250 -5.94 14.52 27.70
N LEU A 251 -6.65 13.47 27.26
CA LEU A 251 -6.09 12.12 27.20
C LEU A 251 -4.91 12.03 26.24
N GLY A 252 -5.03 12.62 25.05
CA GLY A 252 -3.97 12.66 24.05
C GLY A 252 -2.74 13.42 24.54
N GLU A 253 -2.93 14.60 25.13
CA GLU A 253 -1.84 15.40 25.72
C GLU A 253 -1.15 14.65 26.86
N LEU A 254 -1.91 14.01 27.75
CA LEU A 254 -1.33 13.22 28.84
C LEU A 254 -0.49 12.08 28.30
N LEU A 255 -1.00 11.31 27.32
CA LEU A 255 -0.25 10.23 26.71
C LEU A 255 1.02 10.74 26.01
N VAL A 256 0.90 11.76 25.16
CA VAL A 256 2.04 12.32 24.41
C VAL A 256 3.12 12.86 25.33
N ASN A 257 2.75 13.54 26.42
CA ASN A 257 3.71 14.09 27.39
C ASN A 257 4.41 13.01 28.24
N HIS A 258 3.82 11.82 28.35
CA HIS A 258 4.39 10.70 29.10
C HIS A 258 5.01 9.61 28.23
N LEU A 259 4.90 9.71 26.90
CA LEU A 259 5.61 8.82 26.00
C LEU A 259 7.12 9.00 26.19
N PRO A 260 7.88 7.91 26.42
CA PRO A 260 9.33 8.02 26.52
C PRO A 260 9.89 8.53 25.19
N VAL A 261 10.83 9.49 25.27
CA VAL A 261 11.62 9.89 24.10
C VAL A 261 12.55 8.74 23.79
N ILE A 262 12.19 7.93 22.80
CA ILE A 262 13.08 6.89 22.27
C ILE A 262 14.02 7.62 21.30
N GLU A 263 15.22 7.96 21.76
CA GLU A 263 16.31 8.37 20.86
C GLU A 263 16.65 7.18 19.95
N ASP A 264 16.42 7.35 18.65
CA ASP A 264 16.81 6.47 17.56
C ASP A 264 16.62 4.97 17.81
N GLN A 265 15.37 4.53 17.78
CA GLN A 265 15.07 3.27 17.11
C GLN A 265 14.41 3.60 15.78
N VAL A 266 15.24 3.89 14.78
CA VAL A 266 14.91 3.67 13.37
C VAL A 266 14.75 2.16 13.18
N GLY A 267 13.71 1.60 13.79
CA GLY A 267 13.10 0.36 13.38
C GLY A 267 12.20 0.67 12.19
N SER A 268 12.73 1.36 11.17
CA SER A 268 12.10 1.25 9.87
C SER A 268 12.20 -0.23 9.53
N SER A 269 11.05 -0.86 9.33
CA SER A 269 10.89 -2.16 8.70
C SER A 269 11.48 -2.07 7.29
N SER A 270 12.80 -2.02 7.24
CA SER A 270 13.61 -1.72 6.08
C SER A 270 13.76 -2.98 5.24
N THR A 271 12.65 -3.43 4.64
CA THR A 271 12.78 -4.03 3.32
C THR A 271 13.11 -2.86 2.38
N GLU A 272 14.36 -2.34 2.43
CA GLU A 272 14.73 -1.26 1.51
C GLU A 272 14.52 -1.77 0.09
N LEU A 273 13.63 -1.11 -0.65
CA LEU A 273 13.40 -1.44 -2.04
C LEU A 273 14.71 -1.31 -2.79
N LEU A 274 15.04 -2.34 -3.57
CA LEU A 274 16.20 -2.32 -4.45
C LEU A 274 16.20 -1.03 -5.28
N THR A 275 17.34 -0.33 -5.27
CA THR A 275 17.52 0.90 -6.04
C THR A 275 17.27 0.62 -7.53
N PRO A 276 16.49 1.46 -8.24
CA PRO A 276 16.26 1.27 -9.67
C PRO A 276 17.56 1.25 -10.46
N LEU A 277 17.67 0.37 -11.46
CA LEU A 277 18.71 0.45 -12.48
C LEU A 277 18.50 1.68 -13.36
N ALA A 278 19.57 2.16 -14.00
CA ALA A 278 19.49 3.28 -14.93
C ALA A 278 18.60 3.00 -16.16
N CYS A 279 18.41 1.73 -16.52
CA CYS A 279 17.55 1.31 -17.63
C CYS A 279 16.08 1.13 -17.22
N GLU A 280 15.76 1.12 -15.91
CA GLU A 280 14.39 1.03 -15.43
C GLU A 280 13.60 2.31 -15.71
N ALA A 281 12.27 2.19 -15.76
CA ALA A 281 11.41 3.35 -15.94
C ALA A 281 11.22 4.13 -14.65
N SER A 282 11.11 5.44 -14.78
CA SER A 282 10.68 6.32 -13.70
C SER A 282 9.14 6.43 -13.66
N GLN A 283 8.59 6.93 -12.56
CA GLN A 283 7.16 7.22 -12.46
C GLN A 283 6.69 8.27 -13.48
N GLY A 284 7.59 9.16 -13.91
CA GLY A 284 7.30 10.19 -14.92
C GLY A 284 7.23 9.65 -16.35
N ASP A 285 7.79 8.46 -16.61
CA ASP A 285 7.86 7.89 -17.96
C ASP A 285 6.47 7.46 -18.48
N TYR A 286 5.54 7.13 -17.56
CA TYR A 286 4.21 6.62 -17.90
C TYR A 286 3.10 7.37 -17.15
N GLN A 287 2.76 8.56 -17.64
CA GLN A 287 1.83 9.47 -16.97
C GLN A 287 0.36 9.01 -16.95
N SER A 288 -0.03 8.06 -17.81
CA SER A 288 -1.42 7.58 -17.87
C SER A 288 -1.51 6.06 -18.02
N VAL A 289 -2.47 5.46 -17.31
CA VAL A 289 -2.77 4.02 -17.39
C VAL A 289 -3.25 3.63 -18.79
N LEU A 290 -4.03 4.51 -19.44
CA LEU A 290 -4.48 4.31 -20.82
C LEU A 290 -3.32 4.37 -21.82
N GLY A 291 -2.39 5.32 -21.65
CA GLY A 291 -1.18 5.40 -22.47
C GLY A 291 -0.28 4.19 -22.28
N PHE A 292 -0.12 3.73 -21.03
CA PHE A 292 0.66 2.54 -20.70
C PHE A 292 0.10 1.29 -21.38
N SER A 293 -1.20 1.01 -21.21
CA SER A 293 -1.84 -0.16 -21.83
C SER A 293 -1.86 -0.10 -23.36
N ARG A 294 -2.08 1.09 -23.93
CA ARG A 294 -2.00 1.29 -25.38
C ARG A 294 -0.59 1.01 -25.91
N ARG A 295 0.44 1.55 -25.25
CA ARG A 295 1.84 1.37 -25.67
C ARG A 295 2.27 -0.09 -25.60
N LEU A 296 1.86 -0.83 -24.57
CA LEU A 296 2.09 -2.28 -24.49
C LEU A 296 1.51 -3.01 -25.70
N LYS A 297 0.25 -2.74 -26.08
CA LYS A 297 -0.37 -3.36 -27.27
C LYS A 297 0.33 -3.00 -28.56
N GLU A 298 0.80 -1.76 -28.69
CA GLU A 298 1.59 -1.32 -29.85
C GLU A 298 2.92 -2.08 -29.93
N LEU A 299 3.61 -2.26 -28.80
CA LEU A 299 4.86 -3.02 -28.73
C LEU A 299 4.65 -4.51 -29.05
N GLU A 300 3.60 -5.12 -28.50
CA GLU A 300 3.22 -6.51 -28.81
C GLU A 300 2.95 -6.72 -30.30
N ALA A 301 2.28 -5.75 -30.94
CA ALA A 301 2.06 -5.77 -32.39
C ALA A 301 3.37 -5.59 -33.19
N GLN A 302 4.32 -4.79 -32.69
CA GLN A 302 5.62 -4.55 -33.35
C GLN A 302 6.56 -5.76 -33.26
N MET A 303 6.53 -6.50 -32.15
CA MET A 303 7.45 -7.63 -31.94
C MET A 303 7.08 -8.86 -32.77
N GLY A 304 5.81 -9.03 -33.17
CA GLY A 304 5.31 -10.22 -33.90
C GLY A 304 5.31 -11.52 -33.09
N TYR A 305 6.12 -11.61 -32.04
CA TYR A 305 6.15 -12.63 -31.01
C TYR A 305 6.21 -11.95 -29.64
N THR A 306 5.30 -12.31 -28.72
CA THR A 306 5.29 -11.80 -27.35
C THR A 306 5.73 -12.92 -26.40
N PRO A 307 6.84 -12.73 -25.65
CA PRO A 307 7.26 -13.71 -24.65
C PRO A 307 6.18 -13.92 -23.59
N SER A 308 5.98 -15.16 -23.15
CA SER A 308 5.13 -15.46 -22.00
C SER A 308 5.78 -14.87 -20.74
N LEU A 309 5.02 -14.07 -19.99
CA LEU A 309 5.49 -13.54 -18.71
C LEU A 309 5.67 -14.65 -17.68
N ASP A 310 4.82 -15.68 -17.71
CA ASP A 310 4.93 -16.82 -16.81
C ASP A 310 6.20 -17.62 -17.10
N ASP A 311 6.56 -17.79 -18.37
CA ASP A 311 7.80 -18.48 -18.73
C ASP A 311 9.02 -17.64 -18.32
N LEU A 312 8.92 -16.32 -18.45
CA LEU A 312 9.98 -15.40 -18.06
C LEU A 312 10.20 -15.35 -16.54
N ASP A 313 9.12 -15.45 -15.77
CA ASP A 313 9.18 -15.41 -14.31
C ASP A 313 9.58 -16.76 -13.69
N ASN A 314 9.44 -17.87 -14.43
CA ASN A 314 9.80 -19.24 -14.00
C ASN A 314 11.12 -19.78 -14.58
N ALA A 315 11.80 -19.02 -15.44
CA ALA A 315 13.08 -19.38 -16.08
C ALA A 315 14.29 -19.08 -15.17
#